data_AF-A0A6M4BJ54-F1
#
_entry.id   AF-A0A6M4BJ54-F1
#
_cell.length_a   1.000
_cell.length_b   1.000
_cell.length_c   1.000
_cell.angle_alpha   90.00
_cell.angle_beta   90.00
_cell.angle_gamma   90.00
#
_symmetry.space_group_name_H-M   'P 1'
#
loop_
_entity.id
_entity.type
_entity.pdbx_description
1 polymer ?
#
loop_
_entity_poly.entity_id
_entity_poly.type
_entity_poly.pdbx_seq_one_letter_code
_entity_poly.pdbx_strand_id
1 'polypeptide(L)'
;FITIEKNIFRSDIGGRCLTKDLADYIAQEFKQKWKLDPQESRRAMIKLFNHADNCKHALSTLNSAHVFIESLLDGVDWSQNVSRARFENIISSKIPSYIEPAQKLIENFDGRISKIVLC
;
A
#
# COMPACT_ATOMS: atom_id res chain seq x y z
N PHE A 1 28.79 22.47 9.58
CA PHE A 1 28.66 20.99 9.62
C PHE A 1 27.23 20.66 10.02
N ILE A 2 26.57 19.72 9.34
CA ILE A 2 25.24 19.24 9.73
C ILE A 2 25.46 18.09 10.70
N THR A 3 24.89 18.18 11.90
CA THR A 3 24.93 17.11 12.91
C THR A 3 23.57 16.41 12.92
N ILE A 4 23.59 15.08 12.86
CA ILE A 4 22.39 14.27 13.04
C ILE A 4 22.27 13.97 14.54
N GLU A 5 21.23 14.47 15.20
CA GLU A 5 21.02 14.23 16.63
C GLU A 5 20.39 12.87 16.90
N LYS A 6 19.37 12.48 16.12
CA LYS A 6 18.61 11.24 16.28
C LYS A 6 18.21 10.69 14.92
N ASN A 7 18.18 9.36 14.83
CA ASN A 7 17.77 8.62 13.63
C ASN A 7 16.98 7.37 14.04
N ILE A 8 15.88 7.10 13.35
CA ILE A 8 15.11 5.86 13.46
C ILE A 8 14.85 5.35 12.05
N PHE A 9 15.16 4.08 11.81
CA PHE A 9 14.95 3.41 10.53
C PHE A 9 14.14 2.12 10.71
N ARG A 10 13.21 1.87 9.79
CA ARG A 10 12.37 0.66 9.73
C ARG A 10 12.38 0.12 8.31
N SER A 11 12.85 -1.12 8.12
CA SER A 11 12.94 -1.79 6.81
C SER A 11 11.68 -2.57 6.43
N ASP A 12 10.77 -2.77 7.39
CA ASP A 12 9.54 -3.57 7.30
C ASP A 12 8.31 -2.75 6.89
N ILE A 13 8.43 -1.42 6.85
CA ILE A 13 7.37 -0.50 6.40
C ILE A 13 7.77 0.15 5.08
N GLY A 14 6.79 0.40 4.21
CA GLY A 14 7.04 1.07 2.94
C GLY A 14 5.91 0.94 1.93
N GLY A 15 6.05 1.58 0.77
CA GLY A 15 5.01 1.59 -0.25
C GLY A 15 4.65 0.19 -0.77
N ARG A 16 5.62 -0.73 -0.81
CA ARG A 16 5.40 -2.12 -1.23
C ARG A 16 4.49 -2.89 -0.29
N CYS A 17 4.52 -2.60 1.01
CA CYS A 17 3.62 -3.21 1.99
C CYS A 17 2.16 -2.78 1.76
N LEU A 18 1.93 -1.53 1.37
CA LEU A 18 0.60 -1.02 1.03
C LEU A 18 0.11 -1.58 -0.32
N THR A 19 1.02 -1.70 -1.30
CA THR A 19 0.73 -2.36 -2.59
C THR A 19 0.31 -3.82 -2.35
N LYS A 20 0.98 -4.53 -1.44
CA LYS A 20 0.61 -5.90 -1.07
C LYS A 20 -0.80 -5.99 -0.50
N ASP A 21 -1.19 -5.13 0.43
CA ASP A 21 -2.53 -5.19 1.03
C ASP A 21 -3.64 -4.96 0.00
N LEU A 22 -3.42 -4.04 -0.94
CA LEU A 22 -4.36 -3.81 -2.02
C LEU A 22 -4.42 -5.01 -2.98
N ALA A 23 -3.28 -5.63 -3.31
CA ALA A 23 -3.23 -6.84 -4.13
C ALA A 23 -3.95 -8.02 -3.44
N ASP A 24 -3.72 -8.22 -2.14
CA ASP A 24 -4.34 -9.28 -1.35
C ASP A 24 -5.87 -9.05 -1.21
N TYR A 25 -6.31 -7.80 -1.02
CA TYR A 25 -7.72 -7.44 -1.07
C TYR A 25 -8.36 -7.80 -2.41
N ILE A 26 -7.74 -7.43 -3.53
CA ILE A 26 -8.27 -7.76 -4.87
C ILE A 26 -8.26 -9.28 -5.11
N ALA A 27 -7.22 -9.99 -4.64
CA ALA A 27 -7.17 -11.45 -4.72
C ALA A 27 -8.34 -12.10 -3.98
N GLN A 28 -8.66 -11.60 -2.78
CA GLN A 28 -9.79 -12.08 -1.98
C GLN A 28 -11.13 -11.82 -2.68
N GLU A 29 -11.34 -10.63 -3.25
CA GLU A 29 -12.54 -10.29 -4.01
C GLU A 29 -12.69 -11.21 -5.26
N PHE A 30 -11.59 -11.46 -5.96
CA PHE A 30 -11.57 -12.38 -7.11
C PHE A 30 -11.95 -13.81 -6.67
N LYS A 31 -11.35 -14.31 -5.58
CA LYS A 31 -11.64 -15.63 -5.02
C LYS A 31 -13.10 -15.77 -4.59
N GLN A 32 -13.68 -14.74 -4.00
CA GLN A 32 -15.10 -14.74 -3.64
C GLN A 32 -16.00 -14.85 -4.87
N LYS A 33 -15.70 -14.10 -5.92
CA LYS A 33 -16.49 -14.01 -7.16
C LYS A 33 -16.37 -15.24 -8.05
N TRP A 34 -15.16 -15.76 -8.22
CA TRP A 34 -14.88 -16.82 -9.21
C TRP A 34 -14.51 -18.18 -8.60
N LYS A 35 -14.34 -18.26 -7.27
CA LYS A 35 -13.89 -19.47 -6.56
C LYS A 35 -12.51 -19.98 -6.98
N LEU A 36 -11.74 -19.13 -7.64
CA LEU A 36 -10.35 -19.37 -8.03
C LEU A 36 -9.43 -18.49 -7.17
N ASP A 37 -8.33 -19.04 -6.68
CA ASP A 37 -7.42 -18.31 -5.77
C ASP A 37 -6.18 -17.79 -6.51
N PRO A 38 -6.04 -16.46 -6.73
CA PRO A 38 -4.83 -15.89 -7.33
C PRO A 38 -3.58 -16.14 -6.52
N GLN A 39 -3.68 -16.34 -5.19
CA GLN A 39 -2.52 -16.56 -4.32
C GLN A 39 -1.79 -17.88 -4.61
N GLU A 40 -2.48 -18.85 -5.21
CA GLU A 40 -1.89 -20.12 -5.64
C GLU A 40 -1.08 -19.98 -6.95
N SER A 41 -1.22 -18.86 -7.66
CA SER A 41 -0.53 -18.58 -8.92
C SER A 41 0.42 -17.40 -8.80
N ARG A 42 1.73 -17.69 -8.85
CA ARG A 42 2.77 -16.64 -8.88
C ARG A 42 2.54 -15.64 -10.02
N ARG A 43 2.08 -16.11 -11.19
CA ARG A 43 1.80 -15.25 -12.34
C ARG A 43 0.63 -14.30 -12.06
N ALA A 44 -0.46 -14.80 -11.47
CA ALA A 44 -1.62 -13.99 -11.12
C ALA A 44 -1.25 -12.94 -10.06
N MET A 45 -0.49 -13.32 -9.03
CA MET A 45 -0.02 -12.37 -8.01
C MET A 45 0.87 -11.28 -8.60
N ILE A 46 1.78 -11.58 -9.53
CA ILE A 46 2.60 -10.54 -10.19
C ILE A 46 1.72 -9.53 -10.93
N LYS A 47 0.70 -9.99 -11.67
CA LYS A 47 -0.27 -9.09 -12.31
C LYS A 47 -0.95 -8.21 -11.26
N LEU A 48 -1.50 -8.81 -10.20
CA LEU A 48 -2.16 -8.06 -9.12
C LEU A 48 -1.25 -7.02 -8.50
N PHE A 49 0.00 -7.35 -8.19
CA PHE A 49 0.96 -6.41 -7.63
C PHE A 49 1.19 -5.21 -8.54
N ASN A 50 1.42 -5.43 -9.83
CA ASN A 50 1.67 -4.33 -10.79
C ASN A 50 0.45 -3.41 -10.91
N HIS A 51 -0.75 -3.99 -11.03
CA HIS A 51 -1.98 -3.21 -11.16
C HIS A 51 -2.38 -2.53 -9.85
N ALA A 52 -2.14 -3.15 -8.69
CA ALA A 52 -2.34 -2.54 -7.39
C ALA A 52 -1.37 -1.38 -7.16
N ASP A 53 -0.12 -1.48 -7.62
CA ASP A 53 0.86 -0.40 -7.50
C ASP A 53 0.42 0.84 -8.29
N ASN A 54 0.01 0.62 -9.55
CA ASN A 54 -0.57 1.67 -10.39
C ASN A 54 -1.83 2.28 -9.78
N CYS A 55 -2.72 1.44 -9.22
CA CYS A 55 -3.92 1.90 -8.53
C CYS A 55 -3.58 2.80 -7.33
N LYS A 56 -2.68 2.37 -6.46
CA LYS A 56 -2.18 3.15 -5.31
C LYS A 56 -1.61 4.49 -5.78
N HIS A 57 -0.78 4.50 -6.82
CA HIS A 57 -0.23 5.73 -7.39
C HIS A 57 -1.34 6.65 -7.91
N ALA A 58 -2.32 6.14 -8.64
CA ALA A 58 -3.47 6.94 -9.09
C ALA A 58 -4.27 7.49 -7.89
N LEU A 59 -4.53 6.69 -6.86
CA LEU A 59 -5.30 7.10 -5.68
C LEU A 59 -4.61 8.16 -4.81
N SER A 60 -3.30 8.32 -4.92
CA SER A 60 -2.57 9.44 -4.29
C SER A 60 -2.99 10.82 -4.82
N THR A 61 -3.56 10.87 -6.03
CA THR A 61 -4.02 12.11 -6.68
C THR A 61 -5.53 12.13 -6.88
N LEU A 62 -6.13 11.00 -7.30
CA LEU A 62 -7.54 10.86 -7.62
C LEU A 62 -8.34 10.25 -6.46
N ASN A 63 -9.65 10.52 -6.43
CA ASN A 63 -10.57 9.95 -5.44
C ASN A 63 -10.97 8.49 -5.76
N SER A 64 -10.78 8.04 -7.00
CA SER A 64 -10.99 6.66 -7.43
C SER A 64 -10.09 6.30 -8.60
N ALA A 65 -9.79 5.01 -8.75
CA ALA A 65 -9.00 4.47 -9.85
C ALA A 65 -9.60 3.15 -10.33
N HIS A 66 -9.67 2.99 -11.65
CA HIS A 66 -10.14 1.75 -12.26
C HIS A 66 -8.97 0.76 -12.39
N VAL A 67 -9.17 -0.43 -11.82
CA VAL A 67 -8.29 -1.60 -11.97
C VAL A 67 -8.91 -2.56 -12.98
N PHE A 68 -8.26 -2.72 -14.13
CA PHE A 68 -8.57 -3.75 -15.12
C PHE A 68 -7.35 -4.65 -15.32
N ILE A 69 -7.57 -5.96 -15.30
CA ILE A 69 -6.53 -6.99 -15.47
C ILE A 69 -7.05 -8.06 -16.42
N GLU A 70 -6.44 -8.17 -17.58
CA GLU A 70 -6.75 -9.20 -18.56
C GLU A 70 -6.21 -10.57 -18.12
N SER A 71 -7.04 -11.60 -18.24
CA SER A 71 -6.75 -13.00 -17.94
C SER A 71 -5.98 -13.16 -16.64
N LEU A 72 -6.56 -12.65 -15.54
CA LEU A 72 -5.92 -12.64 -14.23
C LEU A 72 -5.58 -14.07 -13.78
N LEU A 73 -6.53 -15.00 -13.86
CA LEU A 73 -6.34 -16.42 -13.58
C LEU A 73 -7.30 -17.24 -14.45
N ASP A 74 -6.81 -18.35 -15.03
CA ASP A 74 -7.58 -19.28 -15.89
C ASP A 74 -8.42 -18.61 -16.98
N GLY A 75 -7.87 -17.56 -17.61
CA GLY A 75 -8.53 -16.81 -18.68
C GLY A 75 -9.62 -15.85 -18.22
N VAL A 76 -9.84 -15.71 -16.91
CA VAL A 76 -10.84 -14.80 -16.35
C VAL A 76 -10.27 -13.40 -16.17
N ASP A 77 -10.93 -12.42 -16.76
CA ASP A 77 -10.61 -11.01 -16.59
C ASP A 77 -11.10 -10.47 -15.24
N TRP A 78 -10.41 -9.44 -14.73
CA TRP A 78 -10.82 -8.70 -13.56
C TRP A 78 -11.03 -7.22 -13.87
N SER A 79 -12.10 -6.65 -13.30
CA SER A 79 -12.48 -5.26 -13.48
C SER A 79 -13.16 -4.76 -12.20
N GLN A 80 -12.58 -3.74 -11.57
CA GLN A 80 -13.14 -3.08 -10.38
C GLN A 80 -12.73 -1.61 -10.37
N ASN A 81 -13.61 -0.74 -9.86
CA ASN A 81 -13.23 0.63 -9.48
C ASN A 81 -12.93 0.66 -7.97
N VAL A 82 -11.76 1.17 -7.58
CA VAL A 82 -11.35 1.30 -6.18
C VAL A 82 -11.40 2.78 -5.80
N SER A 83 -12.04 3.13 -4.70
CA SER A 83 -12.03 4.49 -4.16
C SER A 83 -10.87 4.72 -3.20
N ARG A 84 -10.44 5.96 -3.03
CA ARG A 84 -9.42 6.35 -2.04
C ARG A 84 -9.85 5.95 -0.63
N ALA A 85 -11.10 6.19 -0.26
CA ALA A 85 -11.64 5.78 1.03
C ALA A 85 -11.57 4.25 1.24
N ARG A 86 -11.82 3.45 0.20
CA ARG A 86 -11.68 1.98 0.28
C ARG A 86 -10.22 1.60 0.51
N PHE A 87 -9.28 2.23 -0.21
CA PHE A 87 -7.85 1.99 -0.02
C PHE A 87 -7.38 2.38 1.38
N GLU A 88 -7.78 3.55 1.88
CA GLU A 88 -7.48 4.01 3.24
C GLU A 88 -8.01 3.03 4.30
N ASN A 89 -9.21 2.48 4.10
CA ASN A 89 -9.76 1.45 4.97
C ASN A 89 -8.92 0.16 4.93
N ILE A 90 -8.47 -0.28 3.76
CA ILE A 90 -7.62 -1.48 3.60
C ILE A 90 -6.30 -1.32 4.38
N ILE A 91 -5.68 -0.14 4.35
CA ILE A 91 -4.39 0.11 5.01
C ILE A 91 -4.49 0.64 6.43
N SER A 92 -5.71 0.91 6.92
CA SER A 92 -5.96 1.61 8.19
C SER A 92 -5.24 1.00 9.39
N SER A 93 -5.19 -0.33 9.48
CA SER A 93 -4.51 -1.07 10.55
C SER A 93 -2.99 -0.92 10.53
N LYS A 94 -2.39 -0.54 9.40
CA LYS A 94 -0.95 -0.32 9.26
C LYS A 94 -0.52 1.11 9.52
N ILE A 95 -1.37 2.10 9.32
CA ILE A 95 -1.02 3.52 9.51
C ILE A 95 -0.31 3.79 10.86
N PRO A 96 -0.72 3.21 12.01
CA PRO A 96 0.01 3.40 13.26
C PRO A 96 1.50 3.04 13.20
N SER A 97 1.89 1.98 12.48
CA SER A 97 3.30 1.58 12.38
C SER A 97 4.14 2.51 11.52
N TYR A 98 3.52 3.30 10.64
CA TYR A 98 4.20 4.34 9.85
C TYR A 98 4.41 5.63 10.66
N ILE A 99 3.55 5.88 11.66
CA ILE A 99 3.62 7.05 12.53
C ILE A 99 4.59 6.83 13.71
N GLU A 100 4.65 5.60 14.23
CA GLU A 100 5.45 5.20 15.39
C GLU A 100 6.90 5.72 15.38
N PRO A 101 7.68 5.64 14.27
CA PRO A 101 9.06 6.12 14.25
C PRO A 101 9.18 7.63 14.47
N ALA A 102 8.27 8.41 13.88
CA ALA A 102 8.26 9.85 14.03
C ALA A 102 7.90 10.23 15.48
N GLN A 103 6.89 9.58 16.07
CA GLN A 103 6.51 9.79 17.47
C GLN A 103 7.67 9.50 18.42
N LYS A 104 8.30 8.33 18.30
CA LYS A 104 9.45 7.95 19.14
C LYS A 104 10.62 8.92 19.02
N LEU A 105 10.89 9.44 17.82
CA LEU A 105 11.97 10.40 17.62
C LEU A 105 11.66 11.72 18.33
N ILE A 106 10.42 12.21 18.20
CA ILE A 106 9.95 13.45 18.82
C ILE A 106 9.94 13.34 20.35
N GLU A 107 9.44 12.24 20.91
CA GLU A 107 9.40 12.01 22.37
C GLU A 107 10.80 12.06 23.01
N ASN A 108 11.81 11.63 22.27
CA ASN A 108 13.18 11.64 22.75
C ASN A 108 13.90 12.96 22.43
N PHE A 109 13.31 13.91 21.70
CA PHE A 109 13.98 15.14 21.24
C PHE A 109 13.68 16.34 22.12
N ASP A 110 14.69 16.80 22.86
CA ASP A 110 14.57 17.94 23.79
C ASP A 110 14.60 19.31 23.10
N GLY A 111 14.80 19.36 21.78
CA GLY A 111 14.93 20.58 20.99
C GLY A 111 13.62 21.06 20.35
N ARG A 112 13.71 22.16 19.59
CA ARG A 112 12.59 22.67 18.78
C ARG A 112 12.72 22.27 17.32
N ILE A 113 11.70 21.61 16.78
CA ILE A 113 11.61 21.30 15.35
C ILE A 113 11.20 22.56 14.58
N SER A 114 12.07 23.05 13.68
CA SER A 114 11.82 24.24 12.87
C SER A 114 11.27 23.94 11.47
N LYS A 115 11.57 22.75 10.94
CA LYS A 115 11.19 22.35 9.58
C LYS A 115 11.03 20.83 9.49
N ILE A 116 10.05 20.39 8.71
CA ILE A 116 9.86 18.99 8.29
C ILE A 116 10.09 18.94 6.78
N VAL A 117 10.88 17.96 6.32
CA VAL A 117 11.15 17.71 4.90
C VAL A 117 10.70 16.29 4.60
N LEU A 118 9.87 16.12 3.56
CA LEU A 118 9.50 14.82 3.01
C LEU A 118 10.39 14.55 1.80
N CYS A 119 10.96 13.34 1.73
CA CYS A 119 11.90 12.92 0.69
C CYS A 119 11.34 11.75 -0.12
#